data_AF-A0A7C7G697-F1
#
_entry.id   AF-A0A7C7G697-F1
#
_cell.length_a   1.000
_cell.length_b   1.000
_cell.length_c   1.000
_cell.angle_alpha   90.00
_cell.angle_beta   90.00
_cell.angle_gamma   90.00
#
_symmetry.space_group_name_H-M   'P 1'
#
loop_
_entity.id
_entity.type
_entity.pdbx_description
1 polymer ?
#
loop_
_entity_poly.entity_id
_entity_poly.type
_entity_poly.pdbx_seq_one_letter_code
_entity_poly.pdbx_strand_id
1 'polypeptide(L)'
;MASSDNIIYRQSEAPSDTDAQAGDSTPTNMSDLYIESLYADNTTKNLYNKRLRYKNEVAIATEDYSNVVDFNFAEKHLYGRTSRLFVPMVVSDPNTQIVNIRGSKTEGDFKALNFVEENFNEMTYQFRKSVMSKKISAADPYLSELQVYKAYENPHKLYYDHLRIYKDAIDSIFKDDNESIISFDDFLAKLLPYLKKTARKQPFTFPAFIKSNYCPVHVSGLVIEIADISPAADVEKILKLTYSSNWEYYLNACRSYGFMVDKLYPGRLVADIASSPMLRKAATYNMGSTDRVLRGAYTPAHRGYYRDFRNIMLRFYNQVKYPSFKAVTCNSSKAPTVKTTRPIEYPPQIFKERYSELFFFRLYCTIRFMEEESPYTNNEKTLLIDDCMEVFRRKPRAAVDIFERILNKTFDYMGSLSYIKSKFDRIDLEK
;
A
#
# COMPACT_ATOMS: atom_id res chain seq x y z
N MET A 1 -12.44 59.95 -11.68
CA MET A 1 -12.74 59.72 -10.26
C MET A 1 -12.64 58.24 -10.01
N ALA A 2 -11.75 57.85 -9.09
CA ALA A 2 -11.43 56.50 -8.59
C ALA A 2 -10.94 55.46 -9.61
N SER A 3 -9.97 54.61 -9.34
CA SER A 3 -8.77 54.59 -8.49
C SER A 3 -8.08 53.31 -8.97
N SER A 4 -6.96 53.47 -9.68
CA SER A 4 -6.15 52.37 -10.19
C SER A 4 -5.22 51.87 -9.09
N ASP A 5 -5.59 50.77 -8.44
CA ASP A 5 -4.73 50.09 -7.46
C ASP A 5 -3.70 49.21 -8.17
N ASN A 6 -2.52 49.79 -8.35
CA ASN A 6 -1.28 49.11 -8.68
C ASN A 6 -0.88 48.18 -7.53
N ILE A 7 -1.06 46.87 -7.71
CA ILE A 7 -0.46 45.86 -6.84
C ILE A 7 1.00 45.70 -7.25
N ILE A 8 1.87 46.41 -6.52
CA ILE A 8 3.32 46.28 -6.60
C ILE A 8 3.70 44.93 -5.99
N TYR A 9 4.16 43.99 -6.82
CA TYR A 9 4.87 42.80 -6.36
C TYR A 9 6.21 43.23 -5.77
N ARG A 10 6.35 43.20 -4.44
CA ARG A 10 7.66 43.23 -3.79
C ARG A 10 8.39 41.94 -4.17
N GLN A 11 9.43 42.09 -4.99
CA GLN A 11 10.51 41.10 -5.07
C GLN A 11 11.11 40.96 -3.66
N SER A 12 11.05 39.76 -3.09
CA SER A 12 11.81 39.44 -1.89
C SER A 12 13.28 39.39 -2.29
N GLU A 13 14.03 40.42 -1.91
CA GLU A 13 15.48 40.48 -2.02
C GLU A 13 16.10 39.29 -1.30
N ALA A 14 17.08 38.67 -1.97
CA ALA A 14 17.92 37.62 -1.40
C ALA A 14 18.66 38.19 -0.17
N PRO A 15 18.87 37.40 0.90
CA PRO A 15 19.67 37.86 2.03
C PRO A 15 21.09 38.21 1.57
N SER A 16 21.50 39.44 1.87
CA SER A 16 22.84 39.97 1.66
C SER A 16 23.88 39.19 2.46
N ASP A 17 25.01 38.91 1.81
CA ASP A 17 26.23 38.39 2.42
C ASP A 17 26.70 39.29 3.57
N THR A 18 26.54 38.80 4.80
CA THR A 18 27.29 39.27 5.96
C THR A 18 27.73 38.05 6.77
N ASP A 19 29.01 37.76 6.68
CA ASP A 19 29.88 37.07 7.65
C ASP A 19 29.21 36.00 8.53
N ALA A 20 28.94 34.84 7.93
CA ALA A 20 28.83 33.60 8.68
C ALA A 20 30.25 33.04 8.88
N GLN A 21 30.82 33.27 10.06
CA GLN A 21 31.94 32.47 10.55
C GLN A 21 31.54 31.00 10.44
N ALA A 22 32.35 30.22 9.72
CA ALA A 22 32.26 28.78 9.67
C ALA A 22 32.48 28.23 11.08
N GLY A 23 31.38 28.04 11.81
CA GLY A 23 31.34 27.14 12.94
C GLY A 23 31.53 25.73 12.40
N ASP A 24 32.75 25.23 12.57
CA ASP A 24 33.11 23.83 12.35
C ASP A 24 32.34 22.95 13.34
N SER A 25 31.07 22.69 13.05
CA SER A 25 30.34 21.59 13.67
C SER A 25 30.75 20.32 12.95
N THR A 26 31.96 19.84 13.23
CA THR A 26 32.34 18.46 12.91
C THR A 26 31.24 17.53 13.43
N PRO A 27 30.73 16.60 12.62
CA PRO A 27 29.83 15.56 13.11
C PRO A 27 30.51 14.87 14.29
N THR A 28 29.79 14.74 15.40
CA THR A 28 30.24 14.08 16.62
C THR A 28 30.96 12.80 16.23
N ASN A 29 32.28 12.76 16.45
CA ASN A 29 33.14 11.64 16.09
C ASN A 29 32.63 10.42 16.86
N MET A 30 31.85 9.56 16.18
CA MET A 30 31.30 8.38 16.81
C MET A 30 32.45 7.51 17.27
N SER A 31 32.46 7.12 18.54
CA SER A 31 33.51 6.23 19.02
C SER A 31 33.46 4.91 18.23
N ASP A 32 34.62 4.38 17.87
CA ASP A 32 34.71 3.09 17.18
C ASP A 32 33.97 1.98 17.94
N LEU A 33 33.94 2.07 19.28
CA LEU A 33 33.14 1.24 20.17
C LEU A 33 31.62 1.30 19.90
N TYR A 34 31.10 2.48 19.54
CA TYR A 34 29.70 2.62 19.15
C TYR A 34 29.43 1.91 17.82
N ILE A 35 30.30 2.09 16.81
CA ILE A 35 30.19 1.41 15.51
C ILE A 35 30.29 -0.11 15.67
N GLU A 36 31.23 -0.62 16.46
CA GLU A 36 31.35 -2.05 16.74
C GLU A 36 30.09 -2.62 17.38
N SER A 37 29.45 -1.88 18.29
CA SER A 37 28.20 -2.30 18.92
C SER A 37 27.01 -2.38 17.94
N LEU A 38 27.07 -1.67 16.80
CA LEU A 38 26.06 -1.74 15.74
C LEU A 38 26.17 -3.04 14.93
N TYR A 39 27.37 -3.63 14.85
CA TYR A 39 27.63 -4.87 14.12
C TYR A 39 27.50 -6.14 14.97
N ALA A 40 27.01 -6.06 16.21
CA ALA A 40 26.71 -7.22 17.05
C ALA A 40 25.81 -8.25 16.34
N ASP A 41 25.81 -9.51 16.79
CA ASP A 41 25.12 -10.63 16.12
C ASP A 41 23.62 -10.38 15.80
N ASN A 42 23.04 -11.21 14.93
CA ASN A 42 21.63 -11.09 14.51
C ASN A 42 20.65 -11.86 15.41
N THR A 43 20.93 -12.00 16.70
CA THR A 43 19.93 -12.52 17.65
C THR A 43 18.70 -11.62 17.69
N THR A 44 17.52 -12.18 18.01
CA THR A 44 16.26 -11.41 18.11
C THR A 44 16.38 -10.20 19.03
N LYS A 45 17.08 -10.36 20.16
CA LYS A 45 17.35 -9.28 21.12
C LYS A 45 18.19 -8.17 20.48
N ASN A 46 19.23 -8.53 19.72
CA ASN A 46 20.10 -7.55 19.08
C ASN A 46 19.39 -6.85 17.92
N LEU A 47 18.60 -7.55 17.11
CA LEU A 47 17.75 -6.91 16.09
C LEU A 47 16.76 -5.92 16.71
N TYR A 48 16.12 -6.28 17.83
CA TYR A 48 15.25 -5.37 18.58
C TYR A 48 16.03 -4.12 19.05
N ASN A 49 17.20 -4.31 19.66
CA ASN A 49 18.03 -3.21 20.14
C ASN A 49 18.52 -2.30 19.00
N LYS A 50 18.93 -2.88 17.86
CA LYS A 50 19.30 -2.13 16.64
C LYS A 50 18.14 -1.27 16.16
N ARG A 51 16.92 -1.84 16.10
CA ARG A 51 15.72 -1.09 15.71
C ARG A 51 15.37 0.02 16.69
N LEU A 52 15.51 -0.23 18.00
CA LEU A 52 15.25 0.79 19.02
C LEU A 52 16.24 1.95 18.91
N ARG A 53 17.53 1.65 18.76
CA ARG A 53 18.58 2.66 18.53
C ARG A 53 18.32 3.46 17.27
N TYR A 54 18.03 2.79 16.16
CA TYR A 54 17.66 3.44 14.91
C TYR A 54 16.51 4.44 15.09
N LYS A 55 15.44 4.03 15.78
CA LYS A 55 14.29 4.92 16.02
C LYS A 55 14.68 6.16 16.82
N ASN A 56 15.58 6.02 17.80
CA ASN A 56 16.06 7.14 18.61
C ASN A 56 16.97 8.07 17.80
N GLU A 57 17.97 7.53 17.10
CA GLU A 57 18.90 8.29 16.27
C GLU A 57 18.17 9.10 15.20
N VAL A 58 17.25 8.45 14.47
CA VAL A 58 16.45 9.17 13.46
C VAL A 58 15.52 10.17 14.12
N ALA A 59 14.93 9.89 15.28
CA ALA A 59 14.08 10.86 15.97
C ALA A 59 14.86 12.14 16.34
N ILE A 60 16.08 11.99 16.85
CA ILE A 60 16.97 13.12 17.17
C ILE A 60 17.35 13.88 15.90
N ALA A 61 17.81 13.16 14.86
CA ALA A 61 18.25 13.77 13.60
C ALA A 61 17.13 14.42 12.77
N THR A 62 15.86 14.27 13.18
CA THR A 62 14.69 14.75 12.43
C THR A 62 13.70 15.54 13.27
N GLU A 63 14.07 15.93 14.49
CA GLU A 63 13.18 16.63 15.44
C GLU A 63 12.56 17.91 14.82
N ASP A 64 13.35 18.65 14.06
CA ASP A 64 12.94 19.91 13.42
C ASP A 64 12.27 19.74 12.03
N TYR A 65 12.12 18.50 11.55
CA TYR A 65 11.69 18.22 10.18
C TYR A 65 10.29 17.60 10.12
N SER A 66 9.28 18.45 9.90
CA SER A 66 7.87 18.02 9.77
C SER A 66 7.59 17.14 8.55
N ASN A 67 8.47 17.15 7.53
CA ASN A 67 8.37 16.29 6.36
C ASN A 67 8.98 14.89 6.56
N VAL A 68 9.54 14.58 7.74
CA VAL A 68 9.93 13.21 8.09
C VAL A 68 8.75 12.52 8.78
N VAL A 69 8.24 11.47 8.14
CA VAL A 69 6.95 10.88 8.50
C VAL A 69 7.08 9.38 8.71
N ASP A 70 6.53 8.88 9.82
CA ASP A 70 6.39 7.44 10.05
C ASP A 70 5.18 6.90 9.27
N PHE A 71 5.44 6.32 8.10
CA PHE A 71 4.42 5.65 7.27
C PHE A 71 4.09 4.23 7.77
N ASN A 72 4.68 3.76 8.85
CA ASN A 72 4.30 2.48 9.48
C ASN A 72 3.42 2.71 10.73
N PHE A 73 3.09 3.97 11.03
CA PHE A 73 2.23 4.35 12.12
C PHE A 73 0.80 4.64 11.65
N ALA A 74 -0.18 3.96 12.24
CA ALA A 74 -1.60 4.24 12.03
C ALA A 74 -2.02 4.29 10.56
N GLU A 75 -2.95 5.18 10.23
CA GLU A 75 -3.56 5.27 8.91
C GLU A 75 -2.57 5.73 7.83
N LYS A 76 -1.42 6.30 8.22
CA LYS A 76 -0.36 6.68 7.26
C LYS A 76 0.21 5.49 6.51
N HIS A 77 0.08 4.28 7.05
CA HIS A 77 0.40 3.05 6.34
C HIS A 77 -0.42 2.87 5.05
N LEU A 78 -1.62 3.44 4.98
CA LEU A 78 -2.50 3.38 3.82
C LEU A 78 -2.34 4.56 2.86
N TYR A 79 -1.39 5.46 3.11
CA TYR A 79 -1.17 6.64 2.26
C TYR A 79 -0.97 6.25 0.80
N GLY A 80 -1.72 6.89 -0.10
CA GLY A 80 -1.69 6.59 -1.53
C GLY A 80 -2.38 5.28 -1.95
N ARG A 81 -2.87 4.46 -1.01
CA ARG A 81 -3.58 3.20 -1.27
C ARG A 81 -5.07 3.26 -0.97
N THR A 82 -5.52 4.26 -0.22
CA THR A 82 -6.93 4.49 0.09
C THR A 82 -7.34 5.94 -0.13
N SER A 83 -8.62 6.14 -0.43
CA SER A 83 -9.23 7.47 -0.48
C SER A 83 -9.40 8.06 0.93
N ARG A 84 -9.88 9.32 1.02
CA ARG A 84 -10.26 9.95 2.30
C ARG A 84 -11.35 9.18 3.08
N LEU A 85 -12.12 8.33 2.39
CA LEU A 85 -13.13 7.46 3.00
C LEU A 85 -12.60 6.03 3.20
N PHE A 86 -11.28 5.84 3.17
CA PHE A 86 -10.60 4.55 3.37
C PHE A 86 -10.94 3.46 2.35
N VAL A 87 -11.72 3.78 1.32
CA VAL A 87 -11.98 2.91 0.18
C VAL A 87 -10.65 2.68 -0.56
N PRO A 88 -10.23 1.41 -0.77
CA PRO A 88 -9.03 1.08 -1.54
C PRO A 88 -9.07 1.67 -2.94
N MET A 89 -7.95 2.22 -3.39
CA MET A 89 -7.83 2.85 -4.69
C MET A 89 -6.54 2.43 -5.39
N VAL A 90 -6.58 2.46 -6.71
CA VAL A 90 -5.45 2.19 -7.60
C VAL A 90 -5.38 3.27 -8.66
N VAL A 91 -4.23 3.45 -9.29
CA VAL A 91 -4.06 4.42 -10.37
C VAL A 91 -5.07 4.12 -11.50
N SER A 92 -5.83 5.13 -11.92
CA SER A 92 -6.98 4.97 -12.84
C SER A 92 -6.58 4.41 -14.20
N ASP A 93 -5.52 4.98 -14.77
CA ASP A 93 -4.97 4.56 -16.05
C ASP A 93 -3.44 4.68 -16.00
N PRO A 94 -2.74 3.58 -15.65
CA PRO A 94 -1.29 3.59 -15.59
C PRO A 94 -0.62 4.01 -16.91
N ASN A 95 -1.27 3.80 -18.06
CA ASN A 95 -0.63 4.13 -19.35
C ASN A 95 -0.54 5.64 -19.60
N THR A 96 -1.45 6.42 -19.01
CA THR A 96 -1.49 7.88 -19.21
C THR A 96 -0.95 8.66 -18.03
N GLN A 97 -0.96 8.07 -16.83
CA GLN A 97 -0.59 8.79 -15.61
C GLN A 97 0.77 8.39 -15.04
N ILE A 98 1.22 7.16 -15.31
CA ILE A 98 2.49 6.65 -14.82
C ILE A 98 3.54 6.78 -15.93
N VAL A 99 4.49 7.69 -15.74
CA VAL A 99 5.52 8.03 -16.72
C VAL A 99 6.89 7.59 -16.22
N ASN A 100 7.81 7.35 -17.16
CA ASN A 100 9.18 6.97 -16.84
C ASN A 100 9.89 8.12 -16.12
N ILE A 101 10.63 7.81 -15.06
CA ILE A 101 11.46 8.77 -14.35
C ILE A 101 12.75 8.99 -15.14
N ARG A 102 13.00 10.24 -15.53
CA ARG A 102 14.22 10.61 -16.27
C ARG A 102 15.46 10.51 -15.37
N GLY A 103 16.58 10.07 -15.94
CA GLY A 103 17.88 10.07 -15.25
C GLY A 103 18.12 8.90 -14.30
N SER A 104 17.34 7.82 -14.38
CA SER A 104 17.68 6.52 -13.77
C SER A 104 18.94 5.93 -14.43
N LYS A 105 19.83 5.29 -13.65
CA LYS A 105 21.00 4.54 -14.17
C LYS A 105 20.60 3.41 -15.11
N THR A 106 19.44 2.80 -14.88
CA THR A 106 18.77 1.89 -15.82
C THR A 106 17.66 2.66 -16.53
N GLU A 107 17.93 3.10 -17.75
CA GLU A 107 16.94 3.81 -18.57
C GLU A 107 15.67 2.95 -18.75
N GLY A 108 14.51 3.51 -18.38
CA GLY A 108 13.19 2.95 -18.74
C GLY A 108 12.49 2.08 -17.69
N ASP A 109 13.14 1.72 -16.58
CA ASP A 109 12.56 0.73 -15.64
C ASP A 109 11.65 1.33 -14.56
N PHE A 110 11.92 2.57 -14.13
CA PHE A 110 11.19 3.19 -13.03
C PHE A 110 10.16 4.20 -13.49
N LYS A 111 8.99 4.15 -12.87
CA LYS A 111 7.88 5.02 -13.19
C LYS A 111 7.23 5.61 -11.95
N ALA A 112 6.64 6.79 -12.09
CA ALA A 112 5.85 7.45 -11.05
C ALA A 112 4.70 8.24 -11.70
N LEU A 113 3.79 8.80 -10.90
CA LEU A 113 2.81 9.74 -11.41
C LEU A 113 3.51 10.93 -12.06
N ASN A 114 2.97 11.42 -13.18
CA ASN A 114 3.53 12.53 -13.96
C ASN A 114 4.01 13.74 -13.13
N PHE A 115 3.18 14.25 -12.22
CA PHE A 115 3.55 15.38 -11.37
C PHE A 115 4.59 15.03 -10.30
N VAL A 116 4.67 13.75 -9.90
CA VAL A 116 5.69 13.26 -8.97
C VAL A 116 7.04 13.15 -9.68
N GLU A 117 7.03 12.61 -10.89
CA GLU A 117 8.21 12.48 -11.74
C GLU A 117 8.84 13.85 -12.04
N GLU A 118 8.02 14.83 -12.43
CA GLU A 118 8.52 16.17 -12.73
C GLU A 118 9.16 16.85 -11.51
N ASN A 119 8.50 16.79 -10.34
CA ASN A 119 9.06 17.37 -9.12
C ASN A 119 10.33 16.66 -8.68
N PHE A 120 10.39 15.33 -8.82
CA PHE A 120 11.60 14.57 -8.52
C PHE A 120 12.75 14.99 -9.43
N ASN A 121 12.53 15.13 -10.73
CA ASN A 121 13.56 15.58 -11.69
C ASN A 121 14.06 17.00 -11.41
N GLU A 122 13.17 17.92 -11.07
CA GLU A 122 13.59 19.27 -10.69
C GLU A 122 14.44 19.25 -9.42
N MET A 123 14.07 18.40 -8.45
CA MET A 123 14.86 18.19 -7.24
C MET A 123 16.24 17.60 -7.58
N THR A 124 16.34 16.54 -8.40
CA THR A 124 17.63 15.92 -8.77
C THR A 124 18.54 16.92 -9.49
N TYR A 125 17.97 17.80 -10.32
CA TYR A 125 18.71 18.89 -10.95
C TYR A 125 19.30 19.90 -9.94
N GLN A 126 18.59 20.20 -8.84
CA GLN A 126 19.16 21.04 -7.78
C GLN A 126 20.30 20.39 -7.02
N PHE A 127 20.25 19.07 -6.82
CA PHE A 127 21.38 18.33 -6.23
C PHE A 127 22.63 18.47 -7.10
N ARG A 128 22.49 18.24 -8.41
CA ARG A 128 23.60 18.41 -9.37
C ARG A 128 24.19 19.82 -9.31
N LYS A 129 23.33 20.85 -9.30
CA LYS A 129 23.77 22.25 -9.15
C LYS A 129 24.54 22.47 -7.84
N SER A 130 24.03 21.92 -6.74
CA SER A 130 24.61 22.12 -5.41
C SER A 130 25.94 21.38 -5.25
N VAL A 131 26.11 20.21 -5.86
CA VAL A 131 27.41 19.53 -5.99
C VAL A 131 28.39 20.38 -6.79
N MET A 132 27.99 20.87 -7.97
CA MET A 132 28.85 21.72 -8.83
C MET A 132 29.28 23.00 -8.14
N SER A 133 28.40 23.61 -7.32
CA SER A 133 28.71 24.80 -6.53
C SER A 133 29.35 24.48 -5.18
N LYS A 134 29.72 23.22 -4.91
CA LYS A 134 30.32 22.76 -3.63
C LYS A 134 29.50 23.09 -2.38
N LYS A 135 28.18 23.22 -2.50
CA LYS A 135 27.25 23.40 -1.37
C LYS A 135 26.99 22.11 -0.61
N ILE A 136 27.15 20.97 -1.28
CA ILE A 136 27.04 19.63 -0.70
C ILE A 136 28.22 18.77 -1.18
N SER A 137 28.54 17.73 -0.42
CA SER A 137 29.63 16.81 -0.74
C SER A 137 29.30 15.97 -1.97
N ALA A 138 30.25 15.89 -2.91
CA ALA A 138 30.17 15.00 -4.07
C ALA A 138 30.46 13.53 -3.72
N ALA A 139 31.05 13.28 -2.53
CA ALA A 139 31.51 11.94 -2.14
C ALA A 139 30.40 11.07 -1.53
N ASP A 140 29.24 11.65 -1.22
CA ASP A 140 28.14 10.91 -0.63
C ASP A 140 27.53 9.91 -1.64
N PRO A 141 27.30 8.63 -1.27
CA PRO A 141 26.84 7.61 -2.21
C PRO A 141 25.39 7.77 -2.70
N TYR A 142 24.51 8.45 -1.94
CA TYR A 142 23.08 8.53 -2.27
C TYR A 142 22.55 9.97 -2.32
N LEU A 143 23.06 10.85 -1.47
CA LEU A 143 22.58 12.22 -1.25
C LEU A 143 23.46 13.27 -1.95
N SER A 144 24.33 12.86 -2.88
CA SER A 144 25.05 13.77 -3.80
C SER A 144 24.39 13.79 -5.18
N GLU A 145 24.01 12.62 -5.68
CA GLU A 145 23.23 12.42 -6.90
C GLU A 145 22.08 11.45 -6.62
N LEU A 146 20.85 11.98 -6.61
CA LEU A 146 19.66 11.18 -6.37
C LEU A 146 19.40 10.24 -7.55
N GLN A 147 19.58 8.94 -7.34
CA GLN A 147 19.31 7.89 -8.32
C GLN A 147 18.12 7.05 -7.87
N VAL A 148 17.33 6.55 -8.81
CA VAL A 148 16.15 5.73 -8.49
C VAL A 148 16.52 4.25 -8.44
N TYR A 149 16.09 3.57 -7.38
CA TYR A 149 16.27 2.14 -7.17
C TYR A 149 14.96 1.36 -7.09
N LYS A 150 13.87 2.04 -6.70
CA LYS A 150 12.53 1.47 -6.70
C LYS A 150 11.48 2.56 -6.90
N ALA A 151 10.39 2.24 -7.60
CA ALA A 151 9.29 3.16 -7.84
C ALA A 151 7.98 2.37 -8.05
N TYR A 152 7.08 2.83 -8.92
CA TYR A 152 5.77 2.23 -9.14
C TYR A 152 5.81 0.72 -9.43
N GLU A 153 4.95 -0.03 -8.73
CA GLU A 153 4.71 -1.46 -8.98
C GLU A 153 3.24 -1.66 -9.39
N ASN A 154 2.99 -2.52 -10.38
CA ASN A 154 1.61 -2.77 -10.84
C ASN A 154 0.83 -3.58 -9.79
N PRO A 155 -0.22 -3.02 -9.16
CA PRO A 155 -0.97 -3.72 -8.11
C PRO A 155 -1.68 -4.97 -8.59
N HIS A 156 -2.13 -5.02 -9.85
CA HIS A 156 -2.81 -6.20 -10.40
C HIS A 156 -1.87 -7.38 -10.57
N LYS A 157 -0.60 -7.13 -10.97
CA LYS A 157 0.42 -8.17 -11.05
C LYS A 157 0.71 -8.73 -9.65
N LEU A 158 0.96 -7.86 -8.68
CA LEU A 158 1.22 -8.26 -7.30
C LEU A 158 0.06 -9.04 -6.69
N TYR A 159 -1.19 -8.60 -6.92
CA TYR A 159 -2.36 -9.32 -6.48
C TYR A 159 -2.52 -10.68 -7.17
N TYR A 160 -2.23 -10.77 -8.47
CA TYR A 160 -2.28 -12.04 -9.19
C TYR A 160 -1.29 -13.06 -8.59
N ASP A 161 -0.06 -12.63 -8.32
CA ASP A 161 0.96 -13.47 -7.68
C ASP A 161 0.53 -13.91 -6.27
N HIS A 162 0.00 -12.97 -5.47
CA HIS A 162 -0.57 -13.25 -4.15
C HIS A 162 -1.72 -14.28 -4.21
N LEU A 163 -2.69 -14.04 -5.09
CA LEU A 163 -3.86 -14.89 -5.24
C LEU A 163 -3.49 -16.28 -5.77
N ARG A 164 -2.48 -16.40 -6.64
CA ARG A 164 -1.96 -17.70 -7.09
C ARG A 164 -1.45 -18.53 -5.91
N ILE A 165 -0.52 -17.97 -5.12
CA ILE A 165 0.04 -18.65 -3.95
C ILE A 165 -1.07 -19.05 -2.97
N TYR A 166 -2.03 -18.16 -2.75
CA TYR A 166 -3.16 -18.43 -1.87
C TYR A 166 -4.05 -19.57 -2.38
N LYS A 167 -4.37 -19.59 -3.67
CA LYS A 167 -5.17 -20.66 -4.30
C LYS A 167 -4.44 -22.00 -4.29
N ASP A 168 -3.14 -22.00 -4.55
CA ASP A 168 -2.32 -23.20 -4.53
C ASP A 168 -2.28 -23.81 -3.11
N ALA A 169 -2.21 -22.97 -2.07
CA ALA A 169 -2.30 -23.44 -0.69
C ALA A 169 -3.67 -24.07 -0.36
N ILE A 170 -4.77 -23.47 -0.82
CA ILE A 170 -6.12 -24.05 -0.64
C ILE A 170 -6.27 -25.36 -1.44
N ASP A 171 -5.76 -25.40 -2.67
CA ASP A 171 -5.77 -26.61 -3.48
C ASP A 171 -5.01 -27.76 -2.79
N SER A 172 -3.83 -27.49 -2.23
CA SER A 172 -3.09 -28.46 -1.43
C SER A 172 -3.90 -28.94 -0.22
N ILE A 173 -4.51 -28.03 0.54
CA ILE A 173 -5.34 -28.40 1.70
C ILE A 173 -6.51 -29.29 1.28
N PHE A 174 -7.23 -28.92 0.23
CA PHE A 174 -8.36 -29.72 -0.26
C PHE A 174 -7.90 -31.10 -0.72
N LYS A 175 -6.70 -31.21 -1.28
CA LYS A 175 -6.13 -32.48 -1.70
C LYS A 175 -5.74 -33.37 -0.53
N ASP A 176 -5.12 -32.79 0.49
CA ASP A 176 -4.70 -33.50 1.70
C ASP A 176 -5.91 -33.98 2.52
N ASP A 177 -6.97 -33.18 2.58
CA ASP A 177 -8.24 -33.51 3.22
C ASP A 177 -9.11 -34.47 2.36
N ASN A 178 -8.64 -34.84 1.17
CA ASN A 178 -9.34 -35.68 0.18
C ASN A 178 -10.77 -35.17 -0.15
N GLU A 179 -10.89 -33.85 -0.27
CA GLU A 179 -12.16 -33.17 -0.39
C GLU A 179 -12.82 -33.42 -1.75
N SER A 180 -13.93 -34.16 -1.75
CA SER A 180 -14.69 -34.47 -2.97
C SER A 180 -15.63 -33.32 -3.34
N ILE A 181 -15.28 -32.55 -4.36
CA ILE A 181 -16.06 -31.37 -4.82
C ILE A 181 -16.85 -31.76 -6.07
N ILE A 182 -18.18 -31.87 -5.97
CA ILE A 182 -19.04 -32.22 -7.11
C ILE A 182 -19.50 -30.95 -7.81
N SER A 183 -20.00 -29.97 -7.08
CA SER A 183 -20.64 -28.77 -7.60
C SER A 183 -19.96 -27.49 -7.12
N PHE A 184 -20.33 -26.36 -7.72
CA PHE A 184 -19.85 -25.06 -7.25
C PHE A 184 -20.36 -24.74 -5.83
N ASP A 185 -21.55 -25.22 -5.46
CA ASP A 185 -22.10 -25.07 -4.11
C ASP A 185 -21.26 -25.84 -3.08
N ASP A 186 -20.84 -27.08 -3.41
CA ASP A 186 -19.95 -27.87 -2.54
C ASP A 186 -18.60 -27.18 -2.36
N PHE A 187 -18.08 -26.58 -3.42
CA PHE A 187 -16.85 -25.80 -3.36
C PHE A 187 -16.98 -24.61 -2.41
N LEU A 188 -18.06 -23.85 -2.48
CA LEU A 188 -18.27 -22.72 -1.56
C LEU A 188 -18.46 -23.18 -0.12
N ALA A 189 -19.19 -24.28 0.09
CA ALA A 189 -19.40 -24.86 1.41
C ALA A 189 -18.07 -25.21 2.10
N LYS A 190 -17.07 -25.61 1.33
CA LYS A 190 -15.71 -25.89 1.83
C LYS A 190 -14.85 -24.65 1.92
N LEU A 191 -14.83 -23.82 0.88
CA LEU A 191 -13.97 -22.63 0.81
C LEU A 191 -14.30 -21.61 1.91
N LEU A 192 -15.58 -21.31 2.14
CA LEU A 192 -15.98 -20.23 3.06
C LEU A 192 -15.50 -20.44 4.50
N PRO A 193 -15.56 -21.64 5.10
CA PRO A 193 -14.91 -21.93 6.38
C PRO A 193 -13.41 -21.58 6.44
N TYR A 194 -12.64 -21.87 5.38
CA TYR A 194 -11.21 -21.51 5.34
C TYR A 194 -11.01 -20.00 5.19
N LEU A 195 -11.79 -19.34 4.33
CA LEU A 195 -11.75 -17.87 4.20
C LEU A 195 -12.08 -17.22 5.55
N LYS A 196 -13.11 -17.67 6.26
CA LYS A 196 -13.48 -17.14 7.58
C LYS A 196 -12.32 -17.19 8.59
N LYS A 197 -11.44 -18.20 8.51
CA LYS A 197 -10.27 -18.37 9.39
C LYS A 197 -9.06 -17.56 8.94
N THR A 198 -8.89 -17.33 7.64
CA THR A 198 -7.63 -16.83 7.06
C THR A 198 -7.73 -15.44 6.45
N ALA A 199 -8.90 -15.02 5.97
CA ALA A 199 -9.10 -13.84 5.14
C ALA A 199 -8.63 -12.52 5.78
N ARG A 200 -8.63 -12.42 7.11
CA ARG A 200 -8.07 -11.27 7.85
C ARG A 200 -6.56 -11.14 7.73
N LYS A 201 -5.86 -12.28 7.71
CA LYS A 201 -4.40 -12.32 7.60
C LYS A 201 -3.93 -12.48 6.17
N GLN A 202 -4.75 -13.07 5.32
CA GLN A 202 -4.43 -13.41 3.93
C GLN A 202 -5.60 -12.94 3.07
N PRO A 203 -5.55 -11.71 2.54
CA PRO A 203 -6.67 -11.13 1.82
C PRO A 203 -6.96 -11.95 0.56
N PHE A 204 -8.23 -12.24 0.32
CA PHE A 204 -8.68 -12.97 -0.86
C PHE A 204 -9.01 -12.01 -2.01
N THR A 205 -9.69 -10.91 -1.71
CA THR A 205 -10.15 -9.93 -2.68
C THR A 205 -9.07 -8.89 -2.98
N PHE A 206 -9.09 -8.35 -4.20
CA PHE A 206 -8.20 -7.26 -4.60
C PHE A 206 -8.30 -6.02 -3.70
N PRO A 207 -9.49 -5.47 -3.37
CA PRO A 207 -9.59 -4.34 -2.44
C PRO A 207 -8.97 -4.63 -1.05
N ALA A 208 -9.16 -5.83 -0.49
CA ALA A 208 -8.50 -6.20 0.76
C ALA A 208 -6.98 -6.28 0.61
N PHE A 209 -6.50 -6.84 -0.51
CA PHE A 209 -5.08 -6.92 -0.81
C PHE A 209 -4.43 -5.53 -0.84
N ILE A 210 -5.05 -4.55 -1.51
CA ILE A 210 -4.54 -3.17 -1.58
C ILE A 210 -4.33 -2.56 -0.18
N LYS A 211 -5.22 -2.84 0.78
CA LYS A 211 -5.10 -2.36 2.18
C LYS A 211 -4.14 -3.18 3.05
N SER A 212 -3.81 -4.40 2.63
CA SER A 212 -3.01 -5.31 3.44
C SER A 212 -1.52 -4.95 3.45
N ASN A 213 -0.77 -5.58 4.36
CA ASN A 213 0.70 -5.48 4.40
C ASN A 213 1.39 -6.22 3.25
N TYR A 214 0.66 -7.00 2.45
CA TYR A 214 1.19 -7.67 1.24
C TYR A 214 1.29 -6.73 0.04
N CYS A 215 0.54 -5.61 0.07
CA CYS A 215 0.59 -4.62 -0.99
C CYS A 215 1.55 -3.48 -0.58
N PRO A 216 2.65 -3.28 -1.32
CA PRO A 216 3.59 -2.21 -1.00
C PRO A 216 2.99 -0.84 -1.33
N VAL A 217 3.50 0.21 -0.67
CA VAL A 217 3.09 1.60 -0.94
C VAL A 217 3.41 2.08 -2.36
N HIS A 218 4.37 1.42 -3.03
CA HIS A 218 4.79 1.67 -4.41
C HIS A 218 3.65 1.62 -5.42
N VAL A 219 2.58 0.86 -5.16
CA VAL A 219 1.42 0.78 -6.08
C VAL A 219 0.67 2.12 -6.23
N SER A 220 0.92 3.07 -5.34
CA SER A 220 0.31 4.41 -5.38
C SER A 220 0.83 5.28 -6.51
N GLY A 221 2.04 5.02 -7.02
CA GLY A 221 2.74 5.92 -7.95
C GLY A 221 3.25 7.22 -7.30
N LEU A 222 3.15 7.35 -5.97
CA LEU A 222 3.61 8.51 -5.19
C LEU A 222 4.98 8.30 -4.55
N VAL A 223 5.58 7.12 -4.71
CA VAL A 223 6.76 6.70 -3.96
C VAL A 223 7.94 6.45 -4.89
N ILE A 224 9.09 6.99 -4.51
CA ILE A 224 10.38 6.80 -5.16
C ILE A 224 11.39 6.44 -4.07
N GLU A 225 12.14 5.35 -4.25
CA GLU A 225 13.26 4.98 -3.38
C GLU A 225 14.58 5.33 -4.06
N ILE A 226 15.42 6.09 -3.35
CA ILE A 226 16.69 6.64 -3.82
C ILE A 226 17.93 5.91 -3.32
N ALA A 227 17.74 4.78 -2.64
CA ALA A 227 18.82 3.95 -2.14
C ALA A 227 18.45 2.47 -2.30
N ASP A 228 19.44 1.62 -2.56
CA ASP A 228 19.37 0.15 -2.57
C ASP A 228 19.79 -0.46 -1.22
N ILE A 229 19.35 0.15 -0.12
CA ILE A 229 19.59 -0.36 1.22
C ILE A 229 18.40 -1.21 1.65
N SER A 230 18.65 -2.38 2.26
CA SER A 230 17.55 -3.17 2.82
C SER A 230 16.79 -2.39 3.91
N PRO A 231 15.44 -2.37 3.92
CA PRO A 231 14.67 -1.75 5.00
C PRO A 231 14.95 -2.32 6.40
N ALA A 232 15.50 -3.54 6.47
CA ALA A 232 15.92 -4.21 7.71
C ALA A 232 17.35 -3.86 8.14
N ALA A 233 18.17 -3.27 7.26
CA ALA A 233 19.56 -2.91 7.56
C ALA A 233 19.66 -1.56 8.30
N ASP A 234 19.21 -1.54 9.55
CA ASP A 234 19.12 -0.33 10.38
C ASP A 234 20.44 0.44 10.49
N VAL A 235 21.55 -0.27 10.63
CA VAL A 235 22.89 0.32 10.74
C VAL A 235 23.31 1.02 9.44
N GLU A 236 23.09 0.35 8.31
CA GLU A 236 23.47 0.87 7.00
C GLU A 236 22.68 2.12 6.64
N LYS A 237 21.38 2.14 6.98
CA LYS A 237 20.53 3.34 6.80
C LYS A 237 21.05 4.53 7.62
N ILE A 238 21.47 4.32 8.86
CA ILE A 238 22.05 5.39 9.69
C ILE A 238 23.33 5.91 9.04
N LEU A 239 24.29 5.02 8.78
CA LEU A 239 25.62 5.40 8.32
C LEU A 239 25.61 6.04 6.93
N LYS A 240 24.79 5.52 6.01
CA LYS A 240 24.80 5.97 4.60
C LYS A 240 23.77 7.06 4.28
N LEU A 241 22.79 7.32 5.15
CA LEU A 241 21.77 8.36 4.91
C LEU A 241 21.72 9.36 6.07
N THR A 242 21.39 8.91 7.29
CA THR A 242 21.16 9.83 8.42
C THR A 242 22.41 10.60 8.83
N TYR A 243 23.59 9.97 8.79
CA TYR A 243 24.87 10.61 9.12
C TYR A 243 25.59 11.17 7.89
N SER A 244 24.92 11.23 6.75
CA SER A 244 25.45 11.93 5.58
C SER A 244 25.71 13.40 5.90
N SER A 245 26.84 13.93 5.43
CA SER A 245 27.10 15.37 5.42
C SER A 245 26.07 16.17 4.63
N ASN A 246 25.30 15.51 3.75
CA ASN A 246 24.29 16.12 2.90
C ASN A 246 22.87 15.96 3.48
N TRP A 247 22.72 15.37 4.67
CA TRP A 247 21.42 15.01 5.27
C TRP A 247 20.46 16.20 5.41
N GLU A 248 20.92 17.29 6.02
CA GLU A 248 20.11 18.50 6.21
C GLU A 248 19.68 19.11 4.87
N TYR A 249 20.62 19.21 3.91
CA TYR A 249 20.30 19.69 2.57
C TYR A 249 19.23 18.80 1.93
N TYR A 250 19.35 17.48 2.08
CA TYR A 250 18.40 16.52 1.53
C TYR A 250 17.00 16.67 2.09
N LEU A 251 16.84 16.76 3.41
CA LEU A 251 15.52 16.95 4.03
C LEU A 251 14.87 18.27 3.60
N ASN A 252 15.67 19.35 3.52
CA ASN A 252 15.21 20.66 3.07
C ASN A 252 14.81 20.69 1.59
N ALA A 253 15.56 20.01 0.73
CA ALA A 253 15.23 19.85 -0.67
C ALA A 253 13.93 19.04 -0.82
N CYS A 254 13.80 17.90 -0.14
CA CYS A 254 12.57 17.10 -0.17
C CYS A 254 11.34 17.94 0.19
N ARG A 255 11.41 18.68 1.30
CA ARG A 255 10.33 19.60 1.72
C ARG A 255 9.99 20.64 0.65
N SER A 256 11.01 21.25 0.04
CA SER A 256 10.86 22.31 -0.97
C SER A 256 10.23 21.82 -2.27
N TYR A 257 10.43 20.55 -2.61
CA TYR A 257 9.87 19.89 -3.81
C TYR A 257 8.60 19.07 -3.52
N GLY A 258 8.10 19.11 -2.28
CA GLY A 258 6.83 18.48 -1.90
C GLY A 258 6.93 16.98 -1.59
N PHE A 259 8.11 16.51 -1.16
CA PHE A 259 8.34 15.14 -0.71
C PHE A 259 8.45 15.05 0.81
N MET A 260 7.75 14.07 1.36
CA MET A 260 8.00 13.52 2.69
C MET A 260 9.06 12.43 2.62
N VAL A 261 9.78 12.23 3.71
CA VAL A 261 10.79 11.17 3.89
C VAL A 261 10.27 10.14 4.88
N ASP A 262 10.30 8.85 4.52
CA ASP A 262 9.88 7.78 5.44
C ASP A 262 10.87 7.65 6.59
N LYS A 263 10.38 7.87 7.82
CA LYS A 263 11.19 7.81 9.05
C LYS A 263 11.86 6.44 9.24
N LEU A 264 11.22 5.34 8.84
CA LEU A 264 11.78 4.00 8.99
C LEU A 264 12.65 3.57 7.81
N TYR A 265 12.59 4.30 6.69
CA TYR A 265 13.42 4.08 5.53
C TYR A 265 13.72 5.39 4.78
N PRO A 266 14.73 6.18 5.21
CA PRO A 266 14.98 7.53 4.73
C PRO A 266 15.27 7.66 3.23
N GLY A 267 15.65 6.57 2.58
CA GLY A 267 15.78 6.51 1.13
C GLY A 267 14.44 6.49 0.40
N ARG A 268 13.30 6.38 1.09
CA ARG A 268 11.97 6.41 0.49
C ARG A 268 11.36 7.80 0.60
N LEU A 269 11.16 8.39 -0.56
CA LEU A 269 10.45 9.63 -0.78
C LEU A 269 8.98 9.33 -1.07
N VAL A 270 8.09 10.04 -0.40
CA VAL A 270 6.64 9.95 -0.60
C VAL A 270 6.12 11.34 -0.96
N ALA A 271 5.54 11.48 -2.15
CA ALA A 271 4.96 12.74 -2.60
C ALA A 271 3.83 13.19 -1.68
N ASP A 272 3.94 14.40 -1.12
CA ASP A 272 2.88 15.03 -0.34
C ASP A 272 1.88 15.73 -1.26
N ILE A 273 0.79 15.04 -1.57
CA ILE A 273 -0.31 15.54 -2.41
C ILE A 273 -1.14 16.66 -1.76
N ALA A 274 -0.78 17.11 -0.56
CA ALA A 274 -1.31 18.32 0.07
C ALA A 274 -0.31 19.48 0.09
N SER A 275 0.98 19.23 -0.21
CA SER A 275 2.00 20.27 -0.22
C SER A 275 1.81 21.22 -1.41
N SER A 276 2.11 22.51 -1.19
CA SER A 276 2.02 23.52 -2.25
C SER A 276 2.88 23.20 -3.48
N PRO A 277 4.16 22.76 -3.36
CA PRO A 277 4.97 22.38 -4.53
C PRO A 277 4.36 21.23 -5.34
N MET A 278 3.86 20.20 -4.67
CA MET A 278 3.23 19.06 -5.35
C MET A 278 1.92 19.45 -6.04
N LEU A 279 1.09 20.26 -5.37
CA LEU A 279 -0.18 20.72 -5.93
C LEU A 279 0.00 21.68 -7.12
N ARG A 280 1.02 22.57 -7.07
CA ARG A 280 1.36 23.43 -8.22
C ARG A 280 1.71 22.58 -9.44
N LYS A 281 2.48 21.52 -9.24
CA LYS A 281 2.85 20.61 -10.31
C LYS A 281 1.66 19.79 -10.80
N ALA A 282 0.87 19.22 -9.89
CA ALA A 282 -0.35 18.49 -10.23
C ALA A 282 -1.41 19.35 -10.96
N ALA A 283 -1.40 20.67 -10.75
CA ALA A 283 -2.32 21.59 -11.43
C ALA A 283 -2.14 21.61 -12.95
N THR A 284 -0.94 21.34 -13.49
CA THR A 284 -0.71 21.24 -14.95
C THR A 284 -1.47 20.08 -15.57
N TYR A 285 -1.87 19.11 -14.75
CA TYR A 285 -2.67 17.94 -15.11
C TYR A 285 -4.14 18.04 -14.66
N ASN A 286 -4.62 19.26 -14.39
CA ASN A 286 -5.96 19.53 -13.83
C ASN A 286 -6.19 18.97 -12.41
N MET A 287 -5.12 18.64 -11.68
CA MET A 287 -5.16 18.04 -10.33
C MET A 287 -4.66 18.99 -9.23
N GLY A 288 -4.95 20.29 -9.33
CA GLY A 288 -4.43 21.33 -8.43
C GLY A 288 -4.94 21.33 -6.98
N SER A 289 -5.60 20.28 -6.51
CA SER A 289 -5.96 20.09 -5.11
C SER A 289 -5.93 18.61 -4.74
N THR A 290 -5.77 18.28 -3.46
CA THR A 290 -5.72 16.88 -3.00
C THR A 290 -6.94 16.07 -3.45
N ASP A 291 -8.15 16.64 -3.40
CA ASP A 291 -9.36 15.96 -3.89
C ASP A 291 -9.37 15.75 -5.40
N ARG A 292 -8.78 16.67 -6.17
CA ARG A 292 -8.63 16.49 -7.61
C ARG A 292 -7.53 15.49 -7.94
N VAL A 293 -6.44 15.41 -7.18
CA VAL A 293 -5.45 14.32 -7.29
C VAL A 293 -6.14 12.99 -7.03
N LEU A 294 -6.84 12.83 -5.91
CA LEU A 294 -7.50 11.57 -5.55
C LEU A 294 -8.55 11.12 -6.58
N ARG A 295 -9.32 12.04 -7.15
CA ARG A 295 -10.34 11.70 -8.17
C ARG A 295 -9.77 11.59 -9.59
N GLY A 296 -8.74 12.35 -9.90
CA GLY A 296 -8.12 12.42 -11.22
C GLY A 296 -7.15 11.28 -11.44
N ALA A 297 -6.31 10.99 -10.44
CA ALA A 297 -5.25 9.99 -10.54
C ALA A 297 -5.70 8.56 -10.18
N TYR A 298 -6.81 8.39 -9.45
CA TYR A 298 -7.18 7.10 -8.88
C TYR A 298 -8.62 6.69 -9.12
N THR A 299 -8.85 5.38 -9.15
CA THR A 299 -10.15 4.74 -9.19
C THR A 299 -10.28 3.74 -8.03
N PRO A 300 -11.48 3.54 -7.47
CA PRO A 300 -11.69 2.51 -6.47
C PRO A 300 -11.32 1.11 -6.97
N ALA A 301 -10.53 0.38 -6.18
CA ALA A 301 -9.95 -0.91 -6.56
C ALA A 301 -11.02 -2.00 -6.78
N HIS A 302 -12.13 -1.92 -6.05
CA HIS A 302 -13.21 -2.90 -6.14
C HIS A 302 -13.94 -2.88 -7.49
N ARG A 303 -13.91 -1.77 -8.24
CA ARG A 303 -14.72 -1.62 -9.45
C ARG A 303 -14.35 -2.62 -10.54
N GLY A 304 -13.06 -2.71 -10.86
CA GLY A 304 -12.55 -3.70 -11.82
C GLY A 304 -12.69 -5.12 -11.29
N TYR A 305 -12.32 -5.31 -10.02
CA TYR A 305 -12.34 -6.63 -9.38
C TYR A 305 -13.73 -7.25 -9.30
N TYR A 306 -14.75 -6.50 -8.86
CA TYR A 306 -16.10 -7.03 -8.69
C TYR A 306 -16.70 -7.49 -10.03
N ARG A 307 -16.45 -6.74 -11.11
CA ARG A 307 -16.87 -7.14 -12.48
C ARG A 307 -16.34 -8.53 -12.85
N ASP A 308 -15.12 -8.84 -12.43
CA ASP A 308 -14.44 -10.08 -12.78
C ASP A 308 -14.59 -11.17 -11.69
N PHE A 309 -15.22 -10.84 -10.56
CA PHE A 309 -15.30 -11.68 -9.36
C PHE A 309 -15.93 -13.04 -9.63
N ARG A 310 -17.05 -13.09 -10.37
CA ARG A 310 -17.67 -14.36 -10.80
C ARG A 310 -16.67 -15.27 -11.51
N ASN A 311 -15.95 -14.73 -12.48
CA ASN A 311 -14.99 -15.49 -13.29
C ASN A 311 -13.77 -15.91 -12.46
N ILE A 312 -13.38 -15.12 -11.46
CA ILE A 312 -12.34 -15.48 -10.50
C ILE A 312 -12.80 -16.70 -9.67
N MET A 313 -14.03 -16.70 -9.17
CA MET A 313 -14.58 -17.82 -8.40
C MET A 313 -14.75 -19.08 -9.24
N LEU A 314 -15.25 -18.97 -10.47
CA LEU A 314 -15.36 -20.13 -11.38
C LEU A 314 -14.00 -20.73 -11.71
N ARG A 315 -12.99 -19.90 -12.01
CA ARG A 315 -11.63 -20.38 -12.25
C ARG A 315 -11.05 -21.07 -11.02
N PHE A 316 -11.36 -20.57 -9.82
CA PHE A 316 -10.90 -21.19 -8.59
C PHE A 316 -11.56 -22.57 -8.37
N TYR A 317 -12.88 -22.66 -8.56
CA TYR A 317 -13.59 -23.95 -8.57
C TYR A 317 -12.95 -24.96 -9.53
N ASN A 318 -12.68 -24.53 -10.78
CA ASN A 318 -12.08 -25.40 -11.79
C ASN A 318 -10.64 -25.80 -11.47
N GLN A 319 -9.92 -25.02 -10.66
CA GLN A 319 -8.57 -25.33 -10.22
C GLN A 319 -8.56 -26.43 -9.14
N VAL A 320 -9.46 -26.36 -8.16
CA VAL A 320 -9.42 -27.24 -6.98
C VAL A 320 -10.20 -28.54 -7.12
N LYS A 321 -11.07 -28.66 -8.12
CA LYS A 321 -11.86 -29.88 -8.32
C LYS A 321 -11.00 -30.99 -8.94
N TYR A 322 -11.12 -32.22 -8.43
CA TYR A 322 -10.50 -33.39 -9.06
C TYR A 322 -11.19 -33.75 -10.38
N PRO A 323 -10.46 -34.24 -11.41
CA PRO A 323 -11.09 -34.68 -12.65
C PRO A 323 -12.16 -35.77 -12.46
N SER A 324 -11.93 -36.66 -11.51
CA SER A 324 -12.89 -37.68 -11.07
C SER A 324 -12.48 -38.27 -9.72
N PHE A 325 -13.43 -38.80 -8.96
CA PHE A 325 -13.16 -39.50 -7.70
C PHE A 325 -14.16 -40.65 -7.49
N LYS A 326 -13.83 -41.58 -6.59
CA LYS A 326 -14.69 -42.73 -6.25
C LYS A 326 -15.64 -42.33 -5.14
N ALA A 327 -16.95 -42.35 -5.41
CA ALA A 327 -17.99 -42.13 -4.41
C ALA A 327 -18.62 -43.46 -4.01
N VAL A 328 -18.85 -43.67 -2.71
CA VAL A 328 -19.58 -44.84 -2.21
C VAL A 328 -21.04 -44.47 -2.05
N THR A 329 -21.93 -45.13 -2.80
CA THR A 329 -23.38 -45.02 -2.61
C THR A 329 -23.89 -46.17 -1.76
N CYS A 330 -24.40 -45.85 -0.58
CA CYS A 330 -25.10 -46.79 0.30
C CYS A 330 -26.60 -46.59 0.13
N ASN A 331 -27.28 -47.50 -0.57
CA ASN A 331 -28.73 -47.60 -0.46
C ASN A 331 -29.04 -48.48 0.75
N SER A 332 -30.01 -48.08 1.58
CA SER A 332 -30.40 -48.69 2.86
C SER A 332 -30.80 -50.18 2.79
N SER A 333 -30.75 -50.80 1.61
CA SER A 333 -31.11 -52.20 1.38
C SER A 333 -30.12 -52.95 0.45
N LYS A 334 -28.97 -52.36 0.09
CA LYS A 334 -27.98 -52.96 -0.82
C LYS A 334 -26.55 -52.73 -0.34
N ALA A 335 -25.65 -53.63 -0.72
CA ALA A 335 -24.22 -53.51 -0.47
C ALA A 335 -23.66 -52.17 -1.04
N PRO A 336 -22.68 -51.56 -0.36
CA PRO A 336 -22.08 -50.30 -0.82
C PRO A 336 -21.52 -50.46 -2.23
N THR A 337 -21.94 -49.57 -3.13
CA THR A 337 -21.47 -49.55 -4.52
C THR A 337 -20.51 -48.39 -4.72
N VAL A 338 -19.35 -48.67 -5.31
CA VAL A 338 -18.36 -47.63 -5.65
C VAL A 338 -18.62 -47.15 -7.07
N LYS A 339 -18.95 -45.88 -7.22
CA LYS A 339 -19.17 -45.23 -8.53
C LYS A 339 -18.16 -44.12 -8.75
N THR A 340 -17.49 -44.14 -9.90
CA THR A 340 -16.67 -43.01 -10.35
C THR A 340 -17.58 -41.83 -10.66
N THR A 341 -17.40 -40.73 -9.92
CA THR A 341 -18.14 -39.49 -10.06
C THR A 341 -17.22 -38.42 -10.65
N ARG A 342 -17.79 -37.58 -11.53
CA ARG A 342 -17.10 -36.42 -12.11
C ARG A 342 -17.76 -35.15 -11.60
N PRO A 343 -17.00 -34.09 -11.26
CA PRO A 343 -17.57 -32.80 -10.94
C PRO A 343 -18.39 -32.23 -12.11
N ILE A 344 -19.28 -31.30 -11.80
CA ILE A 344 -20.07 -30.56 -12.76
C ILE A 344 -19.14 -29.60 -13.52
N GLU A 345 -19.14 -29.70 -14.85
CA GLU A 345 -18.54 -28.68 -15.69
C GLU A 345 -19.54 -27.54 -15.89
N TYR A 346 -19.09 -26.31 -15.66
CA TYR A 346 -19.90 -25.12 -15.85
C TYR A 346 -19.36 -24.31 -17.03
N PRO A 347 -19.92 -24.50 -18.24
CA PRO A 347 -19.74 -23.54 -19.32
C PRO A 347 -20.15 -22.14 -18.83
N PRO A 348 -19.45 -21.06 -19.25
CA PRO A 348 -19.70 -19.71 -18.73
C PRO A 348 -21.17 -19.27 -18.79
N GLN A 349 -21.91 -19.69 -19.81
CA GLN A 349 -23.33 -19.34 -19.97
C GLN A 349 -24.24 -20.07 -18.96
N ILE A 350 -24.08 -21.39 -18.82
CA ILE A 350 -24.80 -22.20 -17.84
C ILE A 350 -24.50 -21.72 -16.41
N PHE A 351 -23.25 -21.33 -16.14
CA PHE A 351 -22.87 -20.80 -14.84
C PHE A 351 -23.61 -19.51 -14.49
N LYS A 352 -23.76 -18.59 -15.47
CA LYS A 352 -24.50 -17.33 -15.30
C LYS A 352 -26.00 -17.56 -15.09
N GLU A 353 -26.57 -18.53 -15.78
CA GLU A 353 -27.99 -18.89 -15.64
C GLU A 353 -28.28 -19.53 -14.28
N ARG A 354 -27.38 -20.40 -13.80
CA ARG A 354 -27.53 -21.07 -12.50
C ARG A 354 -27.28 -20.13 -11.32
N TYR A 355 -26.30 -19.23 -11.43
CA TYR A 355 -25.88 -18.34 -10.34
C TYR A 355 -26.05 -16.87 -10.73
N SER A 356 -27.10 -16.26 -10.17
CA SER A 356 -27.47 -14.87 -10.46
C SER A 356 -26.37 -13.86 -10.05
N GLU A 357 -26.43 -12.64 -10.60
CA GLU A 357 -25.57 -11.53 -10.15
C GLU A 357 -25.75 -11.24 -8.66
N LEU A 358 -26.99 -11.31 -8.16
CA LEU A 358 -27.32 -11.10 -6.75
C LEU A 358 -26.64 -12.14 -5.85
N PHE A 359 -26.53 -13.38 -6.30
CA PHE A 359 -25.80 -14.41 -5.58
C PHE A 359 -24.31 -14.03 -5.41
N PHE A 360 -23.64 -13.60 -6.50
CA PHE A 360 -22.24 -13.18 -6.43
C PHE A 360 -22.05 -11.90 -5.65
N PHE A 361 -23.02 -10.97 -5.68
CA PHE A 361 -22.96 -9.77 -4.85
C PHE A 361 -23.00 -10.12 -3.36
N ARG A 362 -23.95 -10.97 -2.95
CA ARG A 362 -24.02 -11.46 -1.56
C ARG A 362 -22.72 -12.16 -1.16
N LEU A 363 -22.22 -13.07 -1.99
CA LEU A 363 -20.97 -13.78 -1.73
C LEU A 363 -19.78 -12.82 -1.59
N TYR A 364 -19.69 -11.82 -2.47
CA TYR A 364 -18.67 -10.78 -2.41
C TYR A 364 -18.73 -10.04 -1.06
N CYS A 365 -19.90 -9.52 -0.69
CA CYS A 365 -20.06 -8.81 0.58
C CYS A 365 -19.73 -9.70 1.79
N THR A 366 -20.14 -10.98 1.77
CA THR A 366 -19.81 -11.95 2.80
C THR A 366 -18.30 -12.13 2.97
N ILE A 367 -17.56 -12.32 1.87
CA ILE A 367 -16.10 -12.46 1.92
C ILE A 367 -15.44 -11.16 2.39
N ARG A 368 -15.89 -10.01 1.88
CA ARG A 368 -15.36 -8.70 2.29
C ARG A 368 -15.53 -8.45 3.80
N PHE A 369 -16.64 -8.89 4.41
CA PHE A 369 -16.82 -8.86 5.86
C PHE A 369 -15.94 -9.84 6.65
N MET A 370 -15.43 -10.90 6.02
CA MET A 370 -14.46 -11.81 6.65
C MET A 370 -13.06 -11.21 6.66
N GLU A 371 -12.72 -10.42 5.64
CA GLU A 371 -11.41 -9.77 5.47
C GLU A 371 -11.23 -8.55 6.38
N GLU A 372 -12.32 -7.83 6.64
CA GLU A 372 -12.29 -6.60 7.41
C GLU A 372 -12.54 -6.87 8.90
N GLU A 373 -11.75 -6.22 9.75
CA GLU A 373 -12.10 -6.06 11.16
C GLU A 373 -13.23 -5.04 11.24
N SER A 374 -14.37 -5.47 11.77
CA SER A 374 -15.59 -4.70 11.73
C SER A 374 -16.41 -4.92 12.99
N PRO A 375 -16.95 -3.86 13.60
CA PRO A 375 -17.69 -3.95 14.86
C PRO A 375 -19.10 -4.52 14.67
N TYR A 376 -19.54 -4.73 13.43
CA TYR A 376 -20.88 -5.24 13.16
C TYR A 376 -21.06 -6.67 13.67
N THR A 377 -22.15 -6.87 14.40
CA THR A 377 -22.71 -8.18 14.73
C THR A 377 -23.11 -8.94 13.46
N ASN A 378 -23.32 -10.26 13.57
CA ASN A 378 -23.77 -11.06 12.43
C ASN A 378 -25.13 -10.60 11.87
N ASN A 379 -26.02 -10.09 12.73
CA ASN A 379 -27.32 -9.58 12.33
C ASN A 379 -27.17 -8.27 11.55
N GLU A 380 -26.36 -7.33 12.03
CA GLU A 380 -26.07 -6.07 11.32
C GLU A 380 -25.40 -6.32 9.97
N LYS A 381 -24.47 -7.28 9.89
CA LYS A 381 -23.86 -7.69 8.63
C LYS A 381 -24.90 -8.19 7.63
N THR A 382 -25.84 -9.01 8.11
CA THR A 382 -26.91 -9.57 7.27
C THR A 382 -27.84 -8.46 6.77
N LEU A 383 -28.30 -7.58 7.66
CA LEU A 383 -29.16 -6.43 7.31
C LEU A 383 -28.49 -5.51 6.29
N LEU A 384 -27.22 -5.17 6.50
CA LEU A 384 -26.47 -4.31 5.59
C LEU A 384 -26.30 -4.94 4.21
N ILE A 385 -26.05 -6.26 4.15
CA ILE A 385 -26.01 -7.00 2.88
C ILE A 385 -27.36 -6.92 2.19
N ASP A 386 -28.45 -7.17 2.92
CA ASP A 386 -29.80 -7.17 2.36
C ASP A 386 -30.19 -5.77 1.83
N ASP A 387 -29.88 -4.70 2.58
CA ASP A 387 -30.08 -3.32 2.13
C ASP A 387 -29.28 -3.01 0.85
N CYS A 388 -28.01 -3.43 0.81
CA CYS A 388 -27.18 -3.25 -0.38
C CYS A 388 -27.73 -4.06 -1.57
N MET A 389 -28.30 -5.24 -1.33
CA MET A 389 -28.91 -6.08 -2.37
C MET A 389 -30.13 -5.42 -2.99
N GLU A 390 -30.95 -4.71 -2.20
CA GLU A 390 -32.08 -3.92 -2.73
C GLU A 390 -31.59 -2.81 -3.69
N VAL A 391 -30.52 -2.11 -3.32
CA VAL A 391 -29.89 -1.13 -4.21
C VAL A 391 -29.31 -1.81 -5.45
N PHE A 392 -28.68 -2.97 -5.28
CA PHE A 392 -28.01 -3.72 -6.35
C PHE A 392 -29.00 -4.10 -7.46
N ARG A 393 -30.24 -4.48 -7.12
CA ARG A 393 -31.29 -4.80 -8.11
C ARG A 393 -31.54 -3.67 -9.12
N ARG A 394 -31.36 -2.41 -8.70
CA ARG A 394 -31.60 -1.23 -9.54
C ARG A 394 -30.32 -0.61 -10.08
N LYS A 395 -29.26 -0.59 -9.28
CA LYS A 395 -27.99 0.09 -9.56
C LYS A 395 -26.79 -0.74 -9.07
N PRO A 396 -26.43 -1.84 -9.76
CA PRO A 396 -25.37 -2.76 -9.33
C PRO A 396 -24.06 -2.06 -8.93
N ARG A 397 -23.55 -1.19 -9.82
CA ARG A 397 -22.30 -0.46 -9.58
C ARG A 397 -22.37 0.45 -8.34
N ALA A 398 -23.48 1.14 -8.16
CA ALA A 398 -23.66 2.03 -7.01
C ALA A 398 -23.76 1.23 -5.70
N ALA A 399 -24.40 0.06 -5.71
CA ALA A 399 -24.48 -0.80 -4.54
C ALA A 399 -23.11 -1.28 -4.06
N VAL A 400 -22.21 -1.69 -4.98
CA VAL A 400 -20.84 -2.08 -4.63
C VAL A 400 -20.05 -0.88 -4.08
N ASP A 401 -20.16 0.30 -4.72
CA ASP A 401 -19.53 1.55 -4.25
C ASP A 401 -20.03 1.94 -2.84
N ILE A 402 -21.33 1.81 -2.57
CA ILE A 402 -21.95 2.08 -1.27
C ILE A 402 -21.46 1.08 -0.23
N PHE A 403 -21.50 -0.21 -0.53
CA PHE A 403 -21.05 -1.27 0.36
C PHE A 403 -19.60 -1.06 0.79
N GLU A 404 -18.69 -0.84 -0.17
CA GLU A 404 -17.28 -0.59 0.15
C GLU A 404 -17.09 0.68 0.98
N ARG A 405 -17.86 1.75 0.74
CA ARG A 405 -17.78 2.95 1.57
C ARG A 405 -18.26 2.72 3.01
N ILE A 406 -19.25 1.85 3.22
CA ILE A 406 -19.76 1.54 4.58
C ILE A 406 -18.79 0.60 5.31
N LEU A 407 -18.24 -0.36 4.58
CA LEU A 407 -17.33 -1.37 5.11
C LEU A 407 -15.98 -0.78 5.51
N ASN A 408 -15.40 0.05 4.64
CA ASN A 408 -14.08 0.63 4.88
C ASN A 408 -14.18 1.81 5.86
N LYS A 409 -13.80 1.59 7.11
CA LYS A 409 -13.66 2.63 8.14
C LYS A 409 -12.22 2.66 8.67
N THR A 410 -11.83 3.81 9.23
CA THR A 410 -10.52 4.04 9.89
C THR A 410 -10.27 3.15 11.09
N PHE A 411 -11.33 2.74 11.79
CA PHE A 411 -11.26 2.66 13.25
C PHE A 411 -10.83 1.32 13.86
N ASP A 412 -10.69 0.23 13.10
CA ASP A 412 -10.60 -1.09 13.72
C ASP A 412 -9.51 -1.98 13.13
N TYR A 413 -8.37 -1.43 12.71
CA TYR A 413 -7.24 -2.24 12.28
C TYR A 413 -6.17 -2.36 13.35
N MET A 414 -5.52 -3.53 13.47
CA MET A 414 -4.21 -3.63 14.10
C MET A 414 -3.26 -2.57 13.52
N GLY A 415 -2.88 -1.61 14.36
CA GLY A 415 -2.00 -0.50 14.01
C GLY A 415 -2.71 0.86 13.86
N SER A 416 -4.04 0.93 13.74
CA SER A 416 -4.79 2.21 13.75
C SER A 416 -4.59 3.01 15.03
N LEU A 417 -4.82 4.33 15.02
CA LEU A 417 -4.59 5.15 16.22
C LEU A 417 -5.50 4.71 17.39
N SER A 418 -6.76 4.37 17.10
CA SER A 418 -7.71 3.81 18.08
C SER A 418 -7.25 2.46 18.61
N TYR A 419 -6.76 1.56 17.75
CA TYR A 419 -6.18 0.28 18.18
C TYR A 419 -4.97 0.50 19.08
N ILE A 420 -4.03 1.37 18.68
CA ILE A 420 -2.83 1.69 19.45
C ILE A 420 -3.24 2.27 20.81
N LYS A 421 -4.16 3.23 20.83
CA LYS A 421 -4.69 3.82 22.06
C LYS A 421 -5.33 2.77 22.97
N SER A 422 -6.26 1.95 22.46
CA SER A 422 -6.91 0.91 23.27
C SER A 422 -5.93 -0.13 23.82
N LYS A 423 -4.83 -0.41 23.11
CA LYS A 423 -3.77 -1.29 23.59
C LYS A 423 -2.95 -0.65 24.70
N PHE A 424 -2.64 0.64 24.60
CA PHE A 424 -1.99 1.40 25.68
C PHE A 424 -2.90 1.47 26.92
N ASP A 425 -4.16 1.84 26.75
CA ASP A 425 -5.14 1.93 27.84
C ASP A 425 -5.28 0.59 28.60
N ARG A 426 -5.18 -0.55 27.89
CA ARG A 426 -5.17 -1.89 28.51
C ARG A 426 -3.91 -2.19 29.33
N ILE A 427 -2.74 -1.76 28.85
CA ILE A 427 -1.46 -1.97 29.54
C ILE A 427 -1.41 -1.13 30.83
N ASP A 428 -1.99 0.08 30.82
CA ASP A 428 -2.01 0.96 31.98
C ASP A 428 -3.04 0.52 33.04
N LEU A 429 -4.05 -0.28 32.66
CA LEU A 429 -4.99 -0.92 33.59
C LEU A 429 -4.42 -2.21 34.23
N GLU A 430 -3.35 -2.78 33.67
CA GLU A 430 -2.67 -3.98 34.19
C GLU A 430 -1.47 -3.64 35.11
N LYS A 431 -1.18 -2.35 35.31
CA LYS A 431 -0.20 -1.83 36.26
C LYS A 431 -0.89 -1.15 37.43
#